data_AF-E3NC27-F1
#
_entry.id   AF-E3NC27-F1
#
_cell.length_a   1.000
_cell.length_b   1.000
_cell.length_c   1.000
_cell.angle_alpha   90.00
_cell.angle_beta   90.00
_cell.angle_gamma   90.00
#
_symmetry.space_group_name_H-M   'P 1'
#
loop_
_entity.id
_entity.type
_entity.pdbx_description
1 polymer ?
#
loop_
_entity_poly.entity_id
_entity_poly.type
_entity_poly.pdbx_seq_one_letter_code
_entity_poly.pdbx_strand_id
1 'polypeptide(L)'
;MNQHPNQHHQSGNGRRRQEKEEVEEPFDEEERRELYAALMREEPMRRIEPSNGKWQLSITETSCDPSFLWDKLEPKGKVSQATRRFVTKDYVNPNLRNNCIFCNGKHKPDECPNVVSVEDRRDILALNERCIRCLRRHRDEPCPRKNQGECYYCFDEDPEEPKHNSSVCRTAYIPEHMLESNQ
;
A
#
# COMPACT_ATOMS: atom_id res chain seq x y z
N MET A 1 -44.02 49.56 39.45
CA MET A 1 -42.88 50.06 40.27
C MET A 1 -41.69 49.17 39.96
N ASN A 2 -40.76 49.68 39.14
CA ASN A 2 -39.31 49.85 39.42
C ASN A 2 -38.51 48.54 39.54
N GLN A 3 -37.32 48.31 38.99
CA GLN A 3 -36.34 48.98 38.12
C GLN A 3 -35.29 47.90 37.76
N HIS A 4 -34.70 47.92 36.57
CA HIS A 4 -33.50 47.15 36.15
C HIS A 4 -32.23 47.63 36.92
N PRO A 5 -31.08 46.89 37.02
CA PRO A 5 -30.29 46.51 35.83
C PRO A 5 -29.39 45.25 35.87
N ASN A 6 -28.95 44.97 34.65
CA ASN A 6 -27.88 44.12 34.11
C ASN A 6 -26.51 44.33 34.80
N GLN A 7 -25.77 43.24 35.12
CA GLN A 7 -24.32 43.27 35.28
C GLN A 7 -23.65 41.99 34.76
N HIS A 8 -22.81 42.21 33.74
CA HIS A 8 -21.72 41.36 33.28
C HIS A 8 -20.60 41.26 34.33
N HIS A 9 -20.07 40.06 34.56
CA HIS A 9 -18.64 39.77 34.79
C HIS A 9 -18.42 38.31 34.37
N GLN A 10 -17.93 38.04 33.15
CA GLN A 10 -16.52 38.00 32.72
C GLN A 10 -15.65 36.95 33.45
N SER A 11 -15.12 36.05 32.62
CA SER A 11 -13.75 35.53 32.63
C SER A 11 -13.41 34.36 33.56
N GLY A 12 -13.48 33.16 32.97
CA GLY A 12 -12.61 32.04 33.30
C GLY A 12 -11.94 31.54 32.01
N ASN A 13 -10.86 32.22 31.64
CA ASN A 13 -9.99 31.94 30.50
C ASN A 13 -9.24 30.61 30.64
N GLY A 14 -9.04 29.95 29.49
CA GLY A 14 -7.83 29.18 29.17
C GLY A 14 -7.74 27.80 29.83
N ARG A 15 -7.55 26.71 29.10
CA ARG A 15 -6.54 26.53 28.05
C ARG A 15 -7.06 25.60 26.98
N ARG A 16 -7.48 26.19 25.86
CA ARG A 16 -7.50 25.51 24.56
C ARG A 16 -6.04 25.18 24.29
N ARG A 17 -5.65 23.91 24.43
CA ARG A 17 -4.35 23.41 23.99
C ARG A 17 -4.35 23.61 22.48
N GLN A 18 -3.77 24.73 22.04
CA GLN A 18 -3.32 24.86 20.66
C GLN A 18 -2.20 23.83 20.54
N GLU A 19 -2.53 22.66 20.00
CA GLU A 19 -1.52 21.85 19.35
C GLU A 19 -0.98 22.73 18.24
N LYS A 20 0.23 23.27 18.46
CA LYS A 20 1.04 23.78 17.37
C LYS A 20 1.23 22.58 16.46
N GLU A 21 0.57 22.64 15.33
CA GLU A 21 0.93 21.90 14.14
C GLU A 21 2.38 22.30 13.84
N GLU A 22 3.33 21.50 14.31
CA GLU A 22 4.70 21.57 13.83
C GLU A 22 4.63 21.18 12.36
N VAL A 23 4.57 22.19 11.51
CA VAL A 23 4.84 22.03 10.09
C VAL A 23 6.27 21.53 10.01
N GLU A 24 6.47 20.23 9.84
CA GLU A 24 7.77 19.69 9.45
C GLU A 24 8.11 20.35 8.12
N GLU A 25 9.04 21.31 8.16
CA GLU A 25 9.61 21.88 6.95
C GLU A 25 10.21 20.72 6.15
N PRO A 26 9.91 20.61 4.84
CA PRO A 26 10.55 19.61 4.00
C PRO A 26 12.06 19.85 4.05
N PHE A 27 12.81 18.88 4.56
CA PHE A 27 14.28 18.88 4.52
C PHE A 27 14.73 19.30 3.13
N ASP A 28 15.51 20.37 3.03
CA ASP A 28 16.06 20.76 1.75
C ASP A 28 17.05 19.69 1.26
N GLU A 29 17.29 19.68 -0.05
CA GLU A 29 18.09 18.62 -0.69
C GLU A 29 19.55 18.61 -0.21
N GLU A 30 20.03 19.74 0.31
CA GLU A 30 21.35 19.90 0.90
C GLU A 30 21.38 19.28 2.31
N GLU A 31 20.39 19.55 3.14
CA GLU A 31 20.22 18.98 4.47
C GLU A 31 20.09 17.44 4.43
N ARG A 32 19.31 16.93 3.46
CA ARG A 32 19.21 15.49 3.22
C ARG A 32 20.55 14.88 2.79
N ARG A 33 21.32 15.59 1.96
CA ARG A 33 22.64 15.15 1.50
C ARG A 33 23.67 15.19 2.64
N GLU A 34 23.59 16.18 3.52
CA GLU A 34 24.46 16.30 4.69
C GLU A 34 24.19 15.23 5.74
N LEU A 35 22.92 14.91 6.00
CA LEU A 35 22.52 13.79 6.85
C LEU A 35 23.02 12.45 6.29
N TYR A 36 22.86 12.23 4.98
CA TYR A 36 23.39 11.04 4.32
C TYR A 36 24.91 10.95 4.42
N ALA A 37 25.60 12.08 4.27
CA ALA A 37 27.05 12.14 4.40
C ALA A 37 27.50 11.98 5.85
N ALA A 38 26.75 12.46 6.84
CA ALA A 38 27.02 12.27 8.27
C ALA A 38 26.86 10.80 8.66
N LEU A 39 25.78 10.14 8.21
CA LEU A 39 25.54 8.70 8.42
C LEU A 39 26.68 7.84 7.85
N MET A 40 27.18 8.20 6.66
CA MET A 40 28.31 7.50 6.04
C MET A 40 29.68 7.88 6.64
N ARG A 41 29.77 8.97 7.42
CA ARG A 41 30.98 9.44 8.10
C ARG A 41 31.09 9.01 9.56
N GLU A 42 30.02 8.49 10.17
CA GLU A 42 30.11 7.89 11.50
C GLU A 42 30.98 6.63 11.43
N GLU A 43 32.28 6.82 11.63
CA GLU A 43 33.19 5.71 11.83
C GLU A 43 32.75 4.93 13.09
N PRO A 44 32.62 3.59 13.02
CA PRO A 44 32.18 2.81 14.17
C PRO A 44 33.16 3.03 15.32
N MET A 45 32.65 3.48 16.47
CA MET A 45 33.44 3.67 17.68
C MET A 45 34.14 2.36 18.05
N ARG A 46 35.45 2.28 17.76
CA ARG A 46 36.27 1.11 18.10
C ARG A 46 36.57 1.16 19.60
N ARG A 47 35.76 0.47 20.41
CA ARG A 47 36.13 0.17 21.79
C ARG A 47 37.05 -1.05 21.78
N ILE A 48 38.31 -0.86 22.12
CA ILE A 48 39.26 -1.96 22.32
C ILE A 48 39.17 -2.35 23.78
N GLU A 49 38.72 -3.59 24.07
CA GLU A 49 38.89 -4.20 25.38
C GLU A 49 39.85 -5.39 25.32
N PRO A 50 40.71 -5.61 26.34
CA PRO A 50 41.67 -6.69 26.32
C PRO A 50 40.99 -8.01 26.69
N SER A 51 41.08 -9.01 25.81
CA SER A 51 40.81 -10.40 26.16
C SER A 51 41.96 -11.30 25.69
N ASN A 52 42.69 -11.86 26.66
CA ASN A 52 43.57 -13.03 26.56
C ASN A 52 44.54 -13.11 25.35
N GLY A 53 45.27 -12.03 25.07
CA GLY A 53 46.51 -12.09 24.29
C GLY A 53 46.37 -12.51 22.83
N LYS A 54 45.16 -12.53 22.28
CA LYS A 54 44.89 -12.73 20.85
C LYS A 54 43.97 -11.62 20.36
N TRP A 55 44.45 -10.82 19.41
CA TRP A 55 43.62 -9.87 18.69
C TRP A 55 42.60 -10.66 17.86
N GLN A 56 41.37 -10.77 18.34
CA GLN A 56 40.23 -11.22 17.56
C GLN A 56 39.34 -10.02 17.27
N LEU A 57 39.13 -9.74 15.98
CA LEU A 57 38.12 -8.81 15.51
C LEU A 57 36.74 -9.47 15.72
N SER A 58 36.05 -9.11 16.80
CA SER A 58 34.61 -9.39 16.90
C SER A 58 33.86 -8.16 16.40
N ILE A 59 33.56 -8.14 15.10
CA ILE A 59 32.57 -7.23 14.55
C ILE A 59 31.23 -7.77 15.05
N THR A 60 30.67 -7.22 16.12
CA THR A 60 29.24 -7.34 16.36
C THR A 60 28.56 -6.45 15.34
N GLU A 61 28.11 -7.06 14.25
CA GLU A 61 27.19 -6.48 13.29
C GLU A 61 26.03 -5.81 14.03
N THR A 62 26.12 -4.49 14.21
CA THR A 62 24.97 -3.63 13.99
C THR A 62 25.06 -3.13 12.57
N SER A 63 25.08 -4.08 11.62
CA SER A 63 24.69 -3.81 10.25
C SER A 63 23.17 -3.62 10.29
N CYS A 64 22.73 -2.37 10.35
CA CYS A 64 21.48 -2.07 9.66
C CYS A 64 21.79 -2.30 8.18
N ASP A 65 21.65 -3.56 7.76
CA ASP A 65 21.77 -3.93 6.37
C ASP A 65 20.72 -3.12 5.59
N PRO A 66 21.12 -2.21 4.68
CA PRO A 66 20.18 -1.45 3.87
C PRO A 66 19.39 -2.34 2.91
N SER A 67 19.60 -3.67 2.90
CA SER A 67 18.77 -4.63 2.16
C SER A 67 17.27 -4.45 2.39
N PHE A 68 16.81 -3.92 3.54
CA PHE A 68 15.38 -3.64 3.75
C PHE A 68 14.80 -2.57 2.80
N LEU A 69 15.66 -1.74 2.17
CA LEU A 69 15.26 -0.80 1.11
C LEU A 69 15.15 -1.47 -0.27
N TRP A 70 15.65 -2.69 -0.43
CA TRP A 70 15.72 -3.43 -1.70
C TRP A 70 15.08 -4.82 -1.64
N ASP A 71 14.51 -5.20 -0.50
CA ASP A 71 13.60 -6.32 -0.39
C ASP A 71 12.36 -6.00 -1.24
N LYS A 72 12.44 -6.30 -2.54
CA LYS A 72 11.26 -6.69 -3.30
C LYS A 72 10.57 -7.72 -2.41
N LEU A 73 9.38 -7.37 -1.92
CA LEU A 73 8.49 -8.30 -1.24
C LEU A 73 8.18 -9.42 -2.23
N GLU A 74 9.07 -10.41 -2.30
CA GLU A 74 8.82 -11.68 -2.96
C GLU A 74 7.60 -12.26 -2.23
N PRO A 75 6.48 -12.54 -2.93
CA PRO A 75 5.29 -13.04 -2.28
C PRO A 75 5.62 -14.30 -1.47
N LYS A 76 5.40 -14.26 -0.16
CA LYS A 76 5.63 -15.41 0.73
C LYS A 76 4.52 -16.44 0.49
N GLY A 77 4.70 -17.32 -0.50
CA GLY A 77 3.73 -18.38 -0.82
C GLY A 77 4.03 -19.11 -2.13
N LYS A 78 3.33 -20.23 -2.40
CA LYS A 78 3.33 -20.91 -3.70
C LYS A 78 2.54 -20.07 -4.70
N VAL A 79 3.15 -19.00 -5.17
CA VAL A 79 2.60 -18.22 -6.28
C VAL A 79 2.60 -19.06 -7.54
N SER A 80 1.42 -19.25 -8.14
CA SER A 80 1.41 -19.58 -9.56
C SER A 80 1.87 -18.32 -10.29
N GLN A 81 2.99 -18.38 -11.00
CA GLN A 81 3.38 -17.32 -11.96
C GLN A 81 2.45 -17.35 -13.19
N ALA A 82 1.15 -17.56 -12.98
CA ALA A 82 0.18 -17.59 -14.05
C ALA A 82 0.02 -16.20 -14.64
N THR A 83 0.27 -16.09 -15.95
CA THR A 83 0.07 -14.86 -16.69
C THR A 83 -1.41 -14.50 -16.75
N ARG A 84 -1.76 -13.27 -16.37
CA ARG A 84 -3.11 -12.73 -16.58
C ARG A 84 -3.38 -12.61 -18.07
N ARG A 85 -4.49 -13.20 -18.52
CA ARG A 85 -4.90 -13.17 -19.92
C ARG A 85 -5.84 -12.00 -20.16
N PHE A 86 -5.46 -11.12 -21.08
CA PHE A 86 -6.28 -10.01 -21.53
C PHE A 86 -6.95 -10.37 -22.87
N VAL A 87 -8.19 -9.97 -23.05
CA VAL A 87 -8.83 -10.04 -24.38
C VAL A 87 -8.37 -8.86 -25.24
N THR A 88 -8.69 -8.86 -26.54
CA THR A 88 -8.41 -7.69 -27.38
C THR A 88 -9.39 -6.55 -27.08
N LYS A 89 -9.05 -5.30 -27.42
CA LYS A 89 -9.90 -4.12 -27.14
C LYS A 89 -11.26 -4.19 -27.86
N ASP A 90 -11.31 -4.84 -29.02
CA ASP A 90 -12.50 -5.08 -29.84
C ASP A 90 -13.31 -6.33 -29.41
N TYR A 91 -12.81 -7.12 -28.46
CA TYR A 91 -13.49 -8.33 -28.00
C TYR A 91 -14.78 -8.01 -27.24
N VAL A 92 -15.86 -8.68 -27.66
CA VAL A 92 -17.20 -8.59 -27.06
C VAL A 92 -17.74 -10.00 -26.83
N ASN A 93 -18.03 -10.34 -25.57
CA ASN A 93 -18.73 -11.57 -25.22
C ASN A 93 -20.24 -11.30 -25.05
N PRO A 94 -21.08 -11.69 -26.02
CA PRO A 94 -22.52 -11.41 -25.98
C PRO A 94 -23.26 -12.17 -24.88
N ASN A 95 -22.70 -13.28 -24.39
CA ASN A 95 -23.31 -14.11 -23.36
C ASN A 95 -23.07 -13.56 -21.93
N LEU A 96 -22.24 -12.52 -21.79
CA LEU A 96 -21.93 -11.94 -20.50
C LEU A 96 -23.06 -11.01 -20.04
N ARG A 97 -23.77 -11.43 -18.99
CA ARG A 97 -24.90 -10.68 -18.42
C ARG A 97 -24.48 -9.30 -17.91
N ASN A 98 -23.39 -9.24 -17.15
CA ASN A 98 -22.90 -8.01 -16.55
C ASN A 98 -21.72 -7.48 -17.34
N ASN A 99 -21.59 -6.15 -17.39
CA ASN A 99 -20.43 -5.51 -17.99
C ASN A 99 -19.23 -5.59 -17.04
N CYS A 100 -18.03 -5.45 -17.62
CA CYS A 100 -16.79 -5.31 -16.89
C CYS A 100 -16.88 -4.10 -15.95
N ILE A 101 -16.53 -4.31 -14.69
CA ILE A 101 -16.63 -3.26 -13.67
C ILE A 101 -15.61 -2.13 -13.86
N PHE A 102 -14.53 -2.37 -14.61
CA PHE A 102 -13.44 -1.41 -14.76
C PHE A 102 -13.66 -0.48 -15.97
N CYS A 103 -14.09 -1.03 -17.10
CA CYS A 103 -14.24 -0.26 -18.35
C CYS A 103 -15.65 -0.33 -18.98
N ASN A 104 -16.60 -0.98 -18.31
CA ASN A 104 -17.98 -1.18 -18.78
C ASN A 104 -18.13 -1.96 -20.10
N GLY A 105 -17.07 -2.61 -20.59
CA GLY A 105 -17.09 -3.49 -21.77
C GLY A 105 -17.72 -4.87 -21.51
N LYS A 106 -17.97 -5.63 -22.58
CA LYS A 106 -18.53 -7.00 -22.52
C LYS A 106 -17.45 -8.07 -22.42
N HIS A 107 -16.76 -8.14 -21.28
CA HIS A 107 -15.76 -9.16 -20.96
C HIS A 107 -15.63 -9.33 -19.44
N LYS A 108 -14.96 -10.38 -18.97
CA LYS A 108 -14.77 -10.59 -17.54
C LYS A 108 -13.81 -9.55 -16.96
N PRO A 109 -13.98 -9.11 -15.71
CA PRO A 109 -13.09 -8.14 -15.08
C PRO A 109 -11.60 -8.51 -15.13
N ASP A 110 -11.27 -9.80 -14.92
CA ASP A 110 -9.89 -10.28 -14.96
C ASP A 110 -9.25 -10.09 -16.35
N GLU A 111 -10.05 -10.22 -17.40
CA GLU A 111 -9.63 -10.18 -18.80
C GLU A 111 -9.59 -8.74 -19.39
N CYS A 112 -9.87 -7.71 -18.58
CA CYS A 112 -10.09 -6.33 -19.05
C CYS A 112 -8.86 -5.70 -19.76
N PRO A 113 -8.94 -5.36 -21.07
CA PRO A 113 -7.80 -4.80 -21.81
C PRO A 113 -7.61 -3.29 -21.61
N ASN A 114 -8.61 -2.60 -21.08
CA ASN A 114 -8.61 -1.14 -20.94
C ASN A 114 -8.07 -0.67 -19.58
N VAL A 115 -8.07 -1.56 -18.58
CA VAL A 115 -7.51 -1.29 -17.25
C VAL A 115 -6.60 -2.46 -16.91
N VAL A 116 -5.33 -2.32 -17.25
CA VAL A 116 -4.33 -3.40 -17.16
C VAL A 116 -3.68 -3.43 -15.78
N SER A 117 -3.26 -2.27 -15.28
CA SER A 117 -2.61 -2.09 -13.97
C SER A 117 -3.47 -2.64 -12.84
N VAL A 118 -2.83 -3.39 -11.92
CA VAL A 118 -3.50 -3.91 -10.72
C VAL A 118 -3.88 -2.79 -9.78
N GLU A 119 -3.02 -1.78 -9.64
CA GLU A 119 -3.26 -0.66 -8.73
C GLU A 119 -4.43 0.19 -9.23
N ASP A 120 -4.52 0.51 -10.52
CA ASP A 120 -5.66 1.23 -11.10
C ASP A 120 -6.97 0.48 -10.87
N ARG A 121 -6.96 -0.86 -10.98
CA ARG A 121 -8.13 -1.67 -10.68
C ARG A 121 -8.53 -1.57 -9.21
N ARG A 122 -7.56 -1.57 -8.29
CA ARG A 122 -7.82 -1.41 -6.85
C ARG A 122 -8.36 -0.02 -6.54
N ASP A 123 -7.80 1.01 -7.14
CA ASP A 123 -8.25 2.40 -7.01
C ASP A 123 -9.68 2.58 -7.52
N ILE A 124 -10.01 1.99 -8.68
CA ILE A 124 -11.40 1.98 -9.19
C ILE A 124 -12.35 1.31 -8.20
N LEU A 125 -11.96 0.21 -7.57
CA LEU A 125 -12.81 -0.44 -6.57
C LEU A 125 -12.98 0.43 -5.33
N ALA A 126 -11.90 1.01 -4.81
CA ALA A 126 -11.94 1.90 -3.65
C ALA A 126 -12.81 3.14 -3.91
N LEU A 127 -12.57 3.83 -5.02
CA LEU A 127 -13.34 5.00 -5.46
C LEU A 127 -14.83 4.69 -5.62
N ASN A 128 -15.17 3.48 -6.07
CA ASN A 128 -16.56 3.07 -6.27
C ASN A 128 -17.16 2.35 -5.05
N GLU A 129 -16.47 2.34 -3.90
CA GLU A 129 -16.86 1.66 -2.66
C GLU A 129 -17.22 0.18 -2.87
N ARG A 130 -16.41 -0.52 -3.67
CA ARG A 130 -16.59 -1.94 -4.00
C ARG A 130 -15.60 -2.80 -3.24
N CYS A 131 -16.09 -3.93 -2.74
CA CYS A 131 -15.26 -4.90 -2.06
C CYS A 131 -14.23 -5.54 -3.01
N ILE A 132 -12.97 -5.56 -2.62
CA ILE A 132 -11.87 -6.20 -3.37
C ILE A 132 -12.06 -7.70 -3.58
N ARG A 133 -12.80 -8.38 -2.68
CA ARG A 133 -13.03 -9.83 -2.75
C ARG A 133 -14.11 -10.21 -3.75
N CYS A 134 -15.26 -9.54 -3.67
CA CYS A 134 -16.45 -9.93 -4.41
C CYS A 134 -16.86 -8.95 -5.52
N LEU A 135 -16.18 -7.80 -5.62
CA LEU A 135 -16.40 -6.72 -6.59
C LEU A 135 -17.77 -6.02 -6.48
N ARG A 136 -18.56 -6.36 -5.44
CA ARG A 136 -19.87 -5.79 -5.16
C ARG A 136 -19.79 -4.74 -4.06
N ARG A 137 -20.77 -3.85 -4.03
CA ARG A 137 -21.01 -2.96 -2.91
C ARG A 137 -21.74 -3.75 -1.82
N HIS A 138 -21.25 -3.66 -0.60
CA HIS A 138 -21.96 -4.11 0.60
C HIS A 138 -21.49 -3.26 1.78
N ARG A 139 -22.36 -3.07 2.76
CA ARG A 139 -22.06 -2.31 3.97
C ARG A 139 -21.45 -3.17 5.07
N ASP A 140 -21.63 -4.48 4.97
CA ASP A 140 -21.27 -5.40 6.03
C ASP A 140 -19.79 -5.79 5.93
N GLU A 141 -19.08 -5.59 7.03
CA GLU A 141 -17.81 -6.28 7.30
C GLU A 141 -18.03 -7.40 8.31
N PRO A 142 -17.49 -8.60 8.05
CA PRO A 142 -16.66 -8.96 6.90
C PRO A 142 -17.49 -9.31 5.64
N CYS A 143 -16.86 -9.26 4.46
CA CYS A 143 -17.50 -9.59 3.18
C CYS A 143 -18.30 -10.91 3.23
N PRO A 144 -19.55 -10.96 2.73
CA PRO A 144 -20.37 -12.19 2.74
C PRO A 144 -19.75 -13.34 1.93
N ARG A 145 -18.76 -13.04 1.06
CA ARG A 145 -18.01 -14.01 0.27
C ARG A 145 -16.56 -14.21 0.75
N LYS A 146 -16.23 -13.80 1.97
CA LYS A 146 -14.87 -13.92 2.53
C LYS A 146 -14.29 -15.34 2.47
N ASN A 147 -15.13 -16.36 2.54
CA ASN A 147 -14.73 -17.78 2.52
C ASN A 147 -15.07 -18.50 1.20
N GLN A 148 -15.56 -17.79 0.17
CA GLN A 148 -16.01 -18.42 -1.07
C GLN A 148 -14.98 -18.32 -2.17
N GLY A 149 -14.41 -19.48 -2.53
CA GLY A 149 -13.33 -19.60 -3.51
C GLY A 149 -12.01 -19.06 -2.96
N GLU A 150 -11.01 -19.01 -3.82
CA GLU A 150 -9.67 -18.45 -3.57
C GLU A 150 -9.22 -17.65 -4.79
N CYS A 151 -8.19 -16.83 -4.66
CA CYS A 151 -7.57 -16.20 -5.82
C CYS A 151 -6.93 -17.27 -6.73
N TYR A 152 -7.12 -17.14 -8.06
CA TYR A 152 -6.54 -18.08 -9.03
C TYR A 152 -4.99 -17.99 -9.12
N TYR A 153 -4.42 -16.83 -8.77
CA TYR A 153 -3.00 -16.55 -8.96
C TYR A 153 -2.17 -16.85 -7.71
N CYS A 154 -2.60 -16.37 -6.54
CA CYS A 154 -1.89 -16.55 -5.26
C CYS A 154 -2.55 -17.54 -4.29
N PHE A 155 -3.72 -18.10 -4.64
CA PHE A 155 -4.47 -19.02 -3.77
C PHE A 155 -4.80 -18.48 -2.36
N ASP A 156 -4.82 -17.15 -2.19
CA ASP A 156 -4.98 -16.48 -0.89
C ASP A 156 -3.94 -16.96 0.17
N GLU A 157 -2.75 -17.40 -0.25
CA GLU A 157 -1.71 -17.92 0.66
C GLU A 157 -0.90 -16.83 1.38
N ASP A 158 -0.85 -15.62 0.82
CA ASP A 158 -0.14 -14.50 1.43
C ASP A 158 -0.94 -13.94 2.62
N PRO A 159 -0.45 -14.07 3.87
CA PRO A 159 -1.17 -13.60 5.05
C PRO A 159 -1.18 -12.07 5.19
N GLU A 160 -0.28 -11.35 4.49
CA GLU A 160 -0.21 -9.89 4.50
C GLU A 160 -1.19 -9.26 3.49
N GLU A 161 -1.62 -10.04 2.49
CA GLU A 161 -2.62 -9.62 1.50
C GLU A 161 -4.04 -10.02 1.93
N PRO A 162 -5.00 -9.08 2.00
CA PRO A 162 -6.38 -9.44 2.25
C PRO A 162 -6.93 -10.32 1.12
N LYS A 163 -7.81 -11.27 1.46
CA LYS A 163 -8.50 -12.10 0.46
C LYS A 163 -9.15 -11.23 -0.60
N HIS A 164 -8.87 -11.51 -1.86
CA HIS A 164 -9.21 -10.62 -2.97
C HIS A 164 -9.77 -11.39 -4.18
N ASN A 165 -10.26 -10.67 -5.18
CA ASN A 165 -10.65 -11.24 -6.45
C ASN A 165 -9.43 -11.40 -7.36
N SER A 166 -9.37 -12.46 -8.17
CA SER A 166 -8.26 -12.70 -9.11
C SER A 166 -7.94 -11.49 -10.00
N SER A 167 -8.96 -10.70 -10.37
CA SER A 167 -8.79 -9.50 -11.20
C SER A 167 -7.97 -8.37 -10.58
N VAL A 168 -7.74 -8.39 -9.26
CA VAL A 168 -6.93 -7.41 -8.53
C VAL A 168 -5.74 -8.03 -7.80
N CYS A 169 -5.37 -9.26 -8.16
CA CYS A 169 -4.21 -9.92 -7.57
C CYS A 169 -2.91 -9.29 -8.08
N ARG A 170 -2.01 -8.95 -7.14
CA ARG A 170 -0.64 -8.43 -7.40
C ARG A 170 0.32 -9.51 -7.90
N THR A 171 0.07 -10.78 -7.58
CA THR A 171 0.96 -11.88 -8.01
C THR A 171 0.70 -12.35 -9.43
N ALA A 172 -0.38 -11.87 -10.06
CA ALA A 172 -0.68 -12.20 -11.45
C ALA A 172 0.35 -11.54 -12.37
N TYR A 173 1.10 -12.34 -13.13
CA TYR A 173 2.09 -11.79 -14.05
C TYR A 173 1.39 -11.06 -15.21
N ILE A 174 1.76 -9.79 -15.42
CA ILE A 174 1.25 -8.96 -16.51
C ILE A 174 2.41 -8.74 -17.50
N PRO A 175 2.25 -9.12 -18.78
CA PRO A 175 3.29 -8.86 -19.78
C PRO A 175 3.59 -7.36 -19.94
N GLU A 176 4.87 -6.99 -19.99
CA GLU A 176 5.31 -5.58 -20.03
C GLU A 176 4.67 -4.76 -21.15
N HIS A 177 4.55 -5.33 -22.36
CA HIS A 177 3.91 -4.66 -23.50
C HIS A 177 2.45 -4.25 -23.25
N MET A 178 1.76 -4.90 -22.30
CA MET A 178 0.39 -4.53 -21.92
C MET A 178 0.36 -3.29 -21.00
N LEU A 179 1.43 -3.04 -20.24
CA LEU A 179 1.55 -1.87 -19.36
C LEU A 179 1.92 -0.61 -20.15
N GLU A 180 2.78 -0.74 -21.15
CA GLU A 180 3.26 0.38 -21.98
C GLU A 180 2.16 0.93 -22.93
N SER A 181 1.23 0.07 -23.36
CA SER A 181 0.18 0.43 -24.33
C SER A 181 -0.95 1.31 -23.78
N ASN A 182 -0.85 1.76 -22.52
CA ASN A 182 -1.87 2.55 -21.83
C ASN A 182 -1.35 3.88 -21.24
N GLN A 183 -0.09 4.25 -21.52
CA GLN A 183 0.44 5.61 -21.31
C GLN A 183 0.22 6.48 -22.56
#